data_AF-A0AAV7ANT3-F1
#
_entry.id   AF-A0AAV7ANT3-F1
#
_cell.length_a   1.000
_cell.length_b   1.000
_cell.length_c   1.000
_cell.angle_alpha   90.00
_cell.angle_beta   90.00
_cell.angle_gamma   90.00
#
_symmetry.space_group_name_H-M   'P 1'
#
loop_
_entity.id
_entity.type
_entity.pdbx_description
1 polymer ?
#
loop_
_entity_poly.entity_id
_entity_poly.type
_entity_poly.pdbx_seq_one_letter_code
_entity_poly.pdbx_strand_id
1 'polypeptide(L)'
;MVLAMLRGCRRLLHKSKTLYTYRIQHQETTISSCYYSVRHHCPTEELRDFGLPNTTWSQNLRNLYNKFMELSKTGGWTRIPSHNTIAHHLEGDPLETGIGKRMFLRNLDSDGLGFEYCMFYNKDERRMVCLFQPGPYLEGPPGYAHGGCIATIIDSTAGAGAVYTCGSVMTANLNITYHK
;
A
#
# COMPACT_ATOMS: atom_id res chain seq x y z
N MET A 1 21.35 -7.87 -11.68
CA MET A 1 21.36 -7.79 -10.18
C MET A 1 20.11 -8.47 -9.58
N VAL A 2 19.74 -9.67 -10.07
CA VAL A 2 18.52 -10.40 -9.63
C VAL A 2 18.86 -11.59 -8.71
N LEU A 3 20.14 -12.00 -8.66
CA LEU A 3 20.57 -13.20 -7.94
C LEU A 3 20.78 -12.99 -6.42
N ALA A 4 20.89 -11.74 -5.95
CA ALA A 4 21.20 -11.44 -4.55
C ALA A 4 19.96 -11.47 -3.64
N MET A 5 18.77 -11.17 -4.14
CA MET A 5 17.52 -11.19 -3.36
C MET A 5 17.08 -12.60 -2.96
N LEU A 6 17.31 -13.60 -3.80
CA LEU A 6 16.83 -14.97 -3.54
C LEU A 6 17.59 -15.70 -2.42
N ARG A 7 18.83 -15.27 -2.10
CA ARG A 7 19.62 -15.90 -1.03
C ARG A 7 19.20 -15.46 0.39
N GLY A 8 18.59 -14.28 0.52
CA GLY A 8 18.12 -13.75 1.81
C GLY A 8 16.87 -14.46 2.33
N CYS A 9 15.89 -14.73 1.47
CA CYS A 9 14.61 -15.33 1.88
C CYS A 9 14.76 -16.77 2.41
N ARG A 10 15.75 -17.54 1.93
CA ARG A 10 15.94 -18.94 2.36
C ARG A 10 16.42 -19.08 3.81
N ARG A 11 17.13 -18.09 4.36
CA ARG A 11 17.60 -18.12 5.76
C ARG A 11 16.50 -17.73 6.76
N LEU A 12 15.56 -16.88 6.36
CA LEU A 12 14.45 -16.45 7.21
C LEU A 12 13.39 -17.54 7.40
N LEU A 13 13.10 -18.31 6.35
CA LEU A 13 12.14 -19.43 6.42
C LEU A 13 12.60 -20.58 7.32
N HIS A 14 13.91 -20.77 7.53
CA HIS A 14 14.43 -21.86 8.36
C HIS A 14 14.41 -21.53 9.86
N LYS A 15 14.43 -20.25 10.24
CA LYS A 15 14.32 -19.81 11.65
C LYS A 15 12.88 -19.79 12.17
N SER A 16 11.89 -19.64 11.29
CA SER A 16 10.48 -19.55 11.69
C SER A 16 9.90 -20.88 12.18
N LYS A 17 10.38 -22.02 11.67
CA LYS A 17 9.89 -23.35 12.06
C LYS A 17 10.26 -23.77 13.49
N THR A 18 11.22 -23.11 14.14
CA THR A 18 11.73 -23.53 15.47
C THR A 18 11.05 -22.80 16.63
N LEU A 19 10.21 -21.80 16.37
CA LEU A 19 9.60 -20.96 17.42
C LEU A 19 8.11 -21.21 17.66
N TYR A 20 7.45 -22.07 16.86
CA TYR A 20 6.04 -22.43 17.04
C TYR A 20 5.87 -23.78 17.74
N THR A 21 6.43 -23.92 18.93
CA THR A 21 5.97 -24.91 19.91
C THR A 21 6.14 -24.32 21.30
N TYR A 22 5.19 -23.47 21.70
CA TYR A 22 4.94 -23.21 23.11
C TYR A 22 3.52 -23.64 23.45
N ARG A 23 3.48 -24.47 24.49
CA ARG A 23 2.42 -25.31 25.03
C ARG A 23 1.42 -24.43 25.78
N ILE A 24 0.17 -24.35 25.31
CA ILE A 24 -0.93 -23.77 26.10
C ILE A 24 -1.43 -24.86 27.06
N GLN A 25 -1.16 -24.73 28.36
CA GLN A 25 -1.89 -25.45 29.40
C GLN A 25 -3.16 -24.67 29.75
N HIS A 26 -4.29 -25.39 29.78
CA HIS A 26 -5.59 -24.90 30.21
C HIS A 26 -5.55 -24.37 31.65
N GLN A 27 -6.13 -23.18 31.86
CA GLN A 27 -6.75 -22.84 33.13
C GLN A 27 -7.94 -21.91 32.86
N GLU A 28 -9.14 -22.39 33.23
CA GLU A 28 -10.39 -21.66 33.16
C GLU A 28 -10.38 -20.52 34.20
N THR A 29 -10.81 -19.33 33.79
CA THR A 29 -11.26 -18.30 34.73
C THR A 29 -12.34 -17.46 34.06
N THR A 30 -13.56 -17.62 34.55
CA THR A 30 -14.75 -16.85 34.20
C THR A 30 -14.59 -15.42 34.68
N ILE A 31 -14.47 -14.47 33.75
CA ILE A 31 -14.63 -13.04 34.04
C ILE A 31 -15.74 -12.51 33.14
N SER A 32 -16.86 -12.20 33.78
CA SER A 32 -17.98 -11.44 33.23
C SER A 32 -17.47 -10.08 32.74
N SER A 33 -17.70 -9.76 31.47
CA SER A 33 -17.62 -8.37 31.01
C SER A 33 -18.86 -7.99 30.23
N CYS A 34 -19.67 -7.15 30.86
CA CYS A 34 -20.70 -6.36 30.21
C CYS A 34 -20.01 -5.32 29.32
N TYR A 35 -20.09 -5.49 28.00
CA TYR A 35 -19.79 -4.41 27.06
C TYR A 35 -21.06 -4.02 26.32
N TYR A 36 -21.50 -2.80 26.58
CA TYR A 36 -22.56 -2.11 25.89
C TYR A 36 -22.31 -2.15 24.38
N SER A 37 -23.19 -2.84 23.64
CA SER A 37 -23.26 -2.77 22.19
C SER A 37 -23.79 -1.39 21.78
N VAL A 38 -22.91 -0.41 21.60
CA VAL A 38 -23.27 0.80 20.86
C VAL A 38 -23.11 0.48 19.38
N ARG A 39 -24.23 0.12 18.73
CA ARG A 39 -24.29 0.07 17.27
C ARG A 39 -24.25 1.51 16.75
N HIS A 40 -23.05 2.04 16.54
CA HIS A 40 -22.91 3.21 15.69
C HIS A 40 -23.16 2.76 14.25
N HIS A 41 -24.36 3.07 13.75
CA HIS A 41 -24.65 3.00 12.33
C HIS A 41 -23.90 4.19 11.69
N CYS A 42 -22.64 3.96 11.31
CA CYS A 42 -21.89 4.89 10.48
C CYS A 42 -22.43 4.75 9.05
N PRO A 43 -22.93 5.82 8.42
CA PRO A 43 -23.24 5.78 7.00
C PRO A 43 -21.96 5.37 6.28
N THR A 44 -21.98 4.23 5.58
CA THR A 44 -20.92 3.85 4.65
C THR A 44 -20.98 4.81 3.47
N GLU A 45 -20.47 6.03 3.65
CA GLU A 45 -19.99 6.82 2.53
C GLU A 45 -18.99 5.92 1.81
N GLU A 46 -19.23 5.65 0.52
CA GLU A 46 -18.33 4.83 -0.28
C GLU A 46 -16.92 5.43 -0.17
N LEU A 47 -15.98 4.65 0.36
CA LEU A 47 -14.60 5.08 0.54
C LEU A 47 -14.04 5.50 -0.82
N ARG A 48 -13.81 6.80 -1.02
CA ARG A 48 -13.27 7.35 -2.27
C ARG A 48 -11.99 6.61 -2.66
N ASP A 49 -11.94 6.11 -3.89
CA ASP A 49 -10.73 5.54 -4.48
C ASP A 49 -9.96 6.64 -5.23
N PHE A 50 -8.89 7.12 -4.61
CA PHE A 50 -7.98 8.12 -5.16
C PHE A 50 -7.04 7.55 -6.24
N GLY A 51 -7.05 6.22 -6.46
CA GLY A 51 -6.32 5.56 -7.54
C GLY A 51 -7.01 5.61 -8.90
N LEU A 52 -8.16 6.29 -9.00
CA LEU A 52 -8.89 6.53 -10.26
C LEU A 52 -8.49 7.87 -10.89
N PRO A 53 -8.57 8.00 -12.23
CA PRO A 53 -8.28 9.27 -12.90
C PRO A 53 -9.19 10.40 -12.44
N ASN A 54 -8.59 11.54 -12.08
CA ASN A 54 -9.29 12.81 -11.82
C ASN A 54 -8.88 13.86 -12.87
N THR A 55 -9.41 15.08 -12.82
CA THR A 55 -9.14 16.14 -13.82
C THR A 55 -7.68 16.63 -13.85
N THR A 56 -6.92 16.42 -12.78
CA THR A 56 -5.54 16.91 -12.63
C THR A 56 -4.47 15.99 -13.25
N TRP A 57 -4.84 14.75 -13.59
CA TRP A 57 -3.92 13.82 -14.25
C TRP A 57 -3.51 14.32 -15.63
N SER A 58 -2.20 14.36 -15.87
CA SER A 58 -1.64 14.65 -17.19
C SER A 58 -2.07 13.61 -18.21
N GLN A 59 -2.03 13.99 -19.49
CA GLN A 59 -2.31 13.06 -20.58
C GLN A 59 -1.40 11.84 -20.55
N ASN A 60 -0.12 12.00 -20.16
CA ASN A 60 0.83 10.90 -20.04
C ASN A 60 0.39 9.89 -18.97
N LEU A 61 0.01 10.36 -17.79
CA LEU A 61 -0.47 9.48 -16.72
C LEU A 61 -1.75 8.74 -17.13
N ARG A 62 -2.70 9.42 -17.77
CA ARG A 62 -3.93 8.81 -18.31
C ARG A 62 -3.65 7.75 -19.36
N ASN A 63 -2.73 8.03 -20.29
CA ASN A 63 -2.35 7.09 -21.34
C ASN A 63 -1.73 5.81 -20.75
N LEU A 64 -0.85 5.96 -19.76
CA LEU A 64 -0.27 4.81 -19.04
C LEU A 64 -1.33 4.04 -18.27
N TYR A 65 -2.23 4.73 -17.57
CA TYR A 65 -3.34 4.10 -16.86
C TYR A 65 -4.21 3.27 -17.80
N ASN A 66 -4.65 3.85 -18.93
CA ASN A 66 -5.46 3.15 -19.92
C ASN A 66 -4.73 1.92 -20.47
N LYS A 67 -3.42 2.03 -20.75
CA LYS A 67 -2.60 0.88 -21.17
C LYS A 67 -2.65 -0.25 -20.14
N PHE A 68 -2.47 0.03 -18.86
CA PHE A 68 -2.51 -1.00 -17.82
C PHE A 68 -3.93 -1.55 -17.58
N MET A 69 -4.97 -0.75 -17.76
CA MET A 69 -6.36 -1.21 -17.74
C MET A 69 -6.63 -2.21 -18.88
N GLU A 70 -6.16 -1.94 -20.10
CA GLU A 70 -6.27 -2.90 -21.21
C GLU A 70 -5.51 -4.20 -20.91
N LEU A 71 -4.29 -4.12 -20.36
CA LEU A 71 -3.53 -5.29 -19.93
C LEU A 71 -4.27 -6.10 -18.85
N SER A 72 -5.01 -5.43 -17.98
CA SER A 72 -5.81 -6.06 -16.92
C SER A 72 -6.97 -6.90 -17.48
N LYS A 73 -7.50 -6.56 -18.66
CA LYS A 73 -8.55 -7.37 -19.33
C LYS A 73 -8.06 -8.76 -19.75
N THR A 74 -6.75 -8.87 -20.05
CA THR A 74 -6.12 -10.15 -20.43
C THR A 74 -5.73 -11.02 -19.22
N GLY A 75 -6.02 -10.56 -18.00
CA GLY A 75 -5.92 -11.34 -16.76
C GLY A 75 -4.57 -11.27 -16.03
N GLY A 76 -3.53 -10.70 -16.65
CA GLY A 76 -2.19 -10.63 -16.02
C GLY A 76 -2.03 -9.50 -14.98
N TRP A 77 -2.84 -8.45 -15.06
CA TRP A 77 -2.72 -7.26 -14.20
C TRP A 77 -4.01 -6.98 -13.45
N THR A 78 -3.89 -6.51 -12.21
CA THR A 78 -5.02 -6.08 -11.38
C THR A 78 -4.72 -4.71 -10.81
N ARG A 79 -5.63 -3.75 -11.01
CA ARG A 79 -5.54 -2.42 -10.41
C ARG A 79 -5.78 -2.51 -8.91
N ILE A 80 -4.97 -1.80 -8.13
CA ILE A 80 -5.07 -1.74 -6.68
C ILE A 80 -5.81 -0.44 -6.27
N PRO A 81 -6.93 -0.52 -5.53
CA PRO A 81 -7.59 0.65 -4.94
C PRO A 81 -6.69 1.39 -3.96
N SER A 82 -6.87 2.71 -3.85
CA SER A 82 -6.09 3.56 -2.95
C SER A 82 -7.00 4.53 -2.22
N HIS A 83 -7.16 4.37 -0.92
CA HIS A 83 -8.00 5.23 -0.08
C HIS A 83 -7.15 6.12 0.83
N ASN A 84 -7.77 7.15 1.41
CA ASN A 84 -7.11 8.05 2.35
C ASN A 84 -7.01 7.51 3.77
N THR A 85 -7.70 6.42 4.09
CA THR A 85 -7.58 5.71 5.37
C THR A 85 -6.70 4.46 5.20
N ILE A 86 -6.09 4.00 6.29
CA ILE A 86 -5.31 2.75 6.31
C ILE A 86 -6.30 1.58 6.29
N ALA A 87 -6.90 1.33 5.14
CA ALA A 87 -7.47 0.04 4.83
C ALA A 87 -6.36 -0.72 4.10
N HIS A 88 -5.44 -1.34 4.85
CA HIS A 88 -4.75 -2.48 4.27
C HIS A 88 -5.84 -3.52 4.01
N HIS A 89 -6.32 -3.60 2.78
CA HIS A 89 -7.38 -4.49 2.33
C HIS A 89 -6.89 -5.94 2.27
N LEU A 90 -6.25 -6.43 3.33
CA LEU A 90 -6.12 -7.85 3.57
C LEU A 90 -7.40 -8.29 4.30
N GLU A 91 -8.08 -9.30 3.76
CA GLU A 91 -9.24 -9.89 4.42
C GLU A 91 -8.88 -10.27 5.86
N GLY A 92 -9.54 -9.65 6.85
CA GLY A 92 -9.38 -9.95 8.27
C GLY A 92 -8.68 -8.87 9.11
N ASP A 93 -8.13 -7.81 8.51
CA ASP A 93 -7.60 -6.68 9.29
C ASP A 93 -8.74 -5.85 9.90
N PRO A 94 -8.68 -5.49 11.21
CA PRO A 94 -9.66 -4.61 11.81
C PRO A 94 -9.73 -3.30 11.03
N LEU A 95 -10.94 -2.88 10.67
CA LEU A 95 -11.18 -1.52 10.18
C LEU A 95 -10.94 -0.56 11.37
N GLU A 96 -9.69 -0.24 11.67
CA GLU A 96 -9.38 0.89 12.53
C GLU A 96 -9.87 2.14 11.78
N THR A 97 -11.09 2.58 12.12
CA THR A 97 -11.59 3.90 11.78
C THR A 97 -10.78 4.92 12.57
N GLY A 98 -9.55 5.16 12.13
CA GLY A 98 -8.68 6.18 12.67
C GLY A 98 -9.29 7.55 12.40
N ILE A 99 -10.21 8.00 13.24
CA ILE A 99 -10.75 9.35 13.20
C ILE A 99 -9.56 10.31 13.22
N GLY A 100 -9.41 11.10 12.15
CA GLY A 100 -8.30 12.05 11.99
C GLY A 100 -6.97 11.45 11.52
N LYS A 101 -6.88 10.16 11.20
CA LYS A 101 -5.68 9.54 10.59
C LYS A 101 -5.86 9.44 9.07
N ARG A 102 -4.80 9.77 8.33
CA ARG A 102 -4.77 9.62 6.86
C ARG A 102 -3.50 8.91 6.41
N MET A 103 -3.60 8.13 5.33
CA MET A 103 -2.44 7.61 4.62
C MET A 103 -1.60 8.77 4.10
N PHE A 104 -0.29 8.73 4.33
CA PHE A 104 0.60 9.84 4.01
C PHE A 104 0.51 10.30 2.54
N LEU A 105 0.37 9.37 1.60
CA LEU A 105 0.28 9.67 0.17
C LEU A 105 -1.09 10.23 -0.25
N ARG A 106 -2.09 10.18 0.64
CA ARG A 106 -3.48 10.63 0.40
C ARG A 106 -3.94 11.59 1.51
N ASN A 107 -3.01 12.41 1.99
CA ASN A 107 -3.24 13.31 3.12
C ASN A 107 -3.85 14.67 2.72
N LEU A 108 -3.75 15.06 1.45
CA LEU A 108 -4.30 16.32 0.93
C LEU A 108 -5.76 16.17 0.49
N ASP A 109 -6.57 17.20 0.74
CA ASP A 109 -7.98 17.24 0.35
C ASP A 109 -8.22 17.56 -1.13
N SER A 110 -7.24 18.18 -1.78
CA SER A 110 -7.33 18.59 -3.19
C SER A 110 -6.45 17.74 -4.08
N ASP A 111 -7.05 17.27 -5.18
CA ASP A 111 -6.37 16.54 -6.24
C ASP A 111 -5.27 17.41 -6.89
N GLY A 112 -4.24 16.76 -7.40
CA GLY A 112 -3.17 17.37 -8.21
C GLY A 112 -2.10 18.11 -7.43
N LEU A 113 -2.31 18.42 -6.14
CA LEU A 113 -1.34 19.16 -5.33
C LEU A 113 -0.20 18.27 -4.81
N GLY A 114 -0.49 17.01 -4.49
CA GLY A 114 0.42 16.07 -3.83
C GLY A 114 0.75 14.85 -4.68
N PHE A 115 0.52 13.66 -4.14
CA PHE A 115 0.80 12.41 -4.84
C PHE A 115 -0.38 11.97 -5.70
N GLU A 116 -0.28 12.16 -7.02
CA GLU A 116 -1.19 11.53 -7.98
C GLU A 116 -0.60 10.21 -8.44
N TYR A 117 -1.19 9.10 -7.98
CA TYR A 117 -0.69 7.77 -8.32
C TYR A 117 -1.79 6.72 -8.43
N CYS A 118 -1.47 5.63 -9.12
CA CYS A 118 -2.21 4.37 -9.08
C CYS A 118 -1.23 3.20 -9.16
N MET A 119 -1.67 2.02 -8.70
CA MET A 119 -0.84 0.82 -8.69
C MET A 119 -1.54 -0.33 -9.41
N PHE A 120 -0.74 -1.15 -10.07
CA PHE A 120 -1.16 -2.39 -10.71
C PHE A 120 -0.26 -3.52 -10.24
N TYR A 121 -0.86 -4.64 -9.86
CA TYR A 121 -0.17 -5.84 -9.44
C TYR A 121 -0.35 -6.95 -10.47
N ASN A 122 0.74 -7.61 -10.81
CA ASN A 122 0.74 -8.86 -11.57
C ASN A 122 1.15 -10.00 -10.63
N LYS A 123 0.22 -10.93 -10.43
CA LYS A 123 0.38 -12.05 -9.48
C LYS A 123 1.40 -13.07 -9.97
N ASP A 124 1.42 -13.35 -11.27
CA ASP A 124 2.30 -14.36 -11.86
C ASP A 124 3.76 -13.87 -11.89
N GLU A 125 3.95 -12.59 -12.19
CA GLU A 125 5.26 -11.93 -12.16
C GLU A 125 5.71 -11.52 -10.74
N ARG A 126 4.79 -11.54 -9.75
CA ARG A 126 4.98 -10.96 -8.41
C ARG A 126 5.51 -9.53 -8.48
N ARG A 127 4.86 -8.73 -9.34
CA ARG A 127 5.34 -7.42 -9.74
C ARG A 127 4.31 -6.35 -9.47
N MET A 128 4.70 -5.33 -8.71
CA MET A 128 3.94 -4.10 -8.55
C MET A 128 4.49 -3.03 -9.49
N VAL A 129 3.59 -2.34 -10.20
CA VAL A 129 3.92 -1.14 -10.97
C VAL A 129 3.10 0.01 -10.42
N CYS A 130 3.78 1.12 -10.07
CA CYS A 130 3.14 2.37 -9.74
C CYS A 130 3.29 3.35 -10.89
N LEU A 131 2.18 3.97 -11.29
CA LEU A 131 2.18 5.14 -12.16
C LEU A 131 2.06 6.36 -11.26
N PHE A 132 2.97 7.33 -11.38
CA PHE A 132 3.10 8.44 -10.46
C PHE A 132 3.33 9.76 -11.20
N GLN A 133 2.60 10.79 -10.78
CA GLN A 133 2.77 12.19 -11.15
C GLN A 133 2.92 13.02 -9.86
N PRO A 134 4.08 13.65 -9.62
CA PRO A 134 4.23 14.56 -8.49
C PRO A 134 3.50 15.87 -8.74
N GLY A 135 2.73 16.34 -7.75
CA GLY A 135 2.15 17.67 -7.72
C GLY A 135 3.12 18.75 -7.22
N PRO A 136 2.74 20.03 -7.33
CA PRO A 136 3.60 21.17 -6.97
C PRO A 136 4.02 21.19 -5.49
N TYR A 137 3.25 20.61 -4.57
CA TYR A 137 3.62 20.61 -3.14
C TYR A 137 4.69 19.56 -2.80
N LEU A 138 5.10 18.75 -3.78
CA LEU A 138 6.17 17.79 -3.64
C LEU A 138 7.51 18.32 -4.15
N GLU A 139 7.62 19.61 -4.45
CA GLU A 139 8.84 20.25 -4.92
C GLU A 139 9.95 20.20 -3.85
N GLY A 140 11.19 19.93 -4.28
CA GLY A 140 12.40 20.05 -3.48
C GLY A 140 13.27 21.17 -4.05
N PRO A 141 14.26 20.87 -4.92
CA PRO A 141 14.88 21.89 -5.74
C PRO A 141 13.86 22.54 -6.69
N PRO A 142 14.03 23.82 -7.06
CA PRO A 142 13.10 24.52 -7.97
C PRO A 142 12.90 23.76 -9.29
N GLY A 143 11.65 23.39 -9.58
CA GLY A 143 11.22 22.62 -10.75
C GLY A 143 11.35 21.10 -10.62
N TYR A 144 11.82 20.57 -9.49
CA TYR A 144 12.08 19.14 -9.30
C TYR A 144 11.36 18.58 -8.07
N ALA A 145 10.86 17.35 -8.19
CA ALA A 145 10.29 16.64 -7.06
C ALA A 145 11.35 16.38 -5.97
N HIS A 146 10.98 16.57 -4.70
CA HIS A 146 11.83 16.35 -3.55
C HIS A 146 12.25 14.87 -3.45
N GLY A 147 13.54 14.61 -3.20
CA GLY A 147 14.04 13.22 -3.11
C GLY A 147 13.25 12.38 -2.09
N GLY A 148 12.83 12.98 -0.98
CA GLY A 148 11.96 12.34 0.01
C GLY A 148 10.60 11.87 -0.55
N CYS A 149 9.94 12.62 -1.44
CA CYS A 149 8.66 12.17 -2.01
C CYS A 149 8.87 11.02 -3.00
N ILE A 150 10.00 11.02 -3.71
CA ILE A 150 10.42 9.92 -4.58
C ILE A 150 10.70 8.67 -3.72
N ALA A 151 11.39 8.82 -2.59
CA ALA A 151 11.57 7.73 -1.63
C ALA A 151 10.23 7.21 -1.11
N THR A 152 9.28 8.10 -0.79
CA THR A 152 7.93 7.72 -0.34
C THR A 152 7.18 6.88 -1.36
N ILE A 153 7.19 7.25 -2.65
CA ILE A 153 6.48 6.47 -3.67
C ILE A 153 7.17 5.12 -3.92
N ILE A 154 8.50 5.06 -3.84
CA ILE A 154 9.27 3.81 -3.95
C ILE A 154 8.96 2.89 -2.77
N ASP A 155 9.01 3.39 -1.53
CA ASP A 155 8.68 2.65 -0.31
C ASP A 155 7.25 2.09 -0.39
N SER A 156 6.29 2.93 -0.74
CA SER A 156 4.88 2.53 -0.84
C SER A 156 4.66 1.47 -1.91
N THR A 157 5.33 1.59 -3.06
CA THR A 157 5.21 0.62 -4.16
C THR A 157 5.84 -0.71 -3.80
N ALA A 158 7.05 -0.68 -3.23
CA ALA A 158 7.77 -1.89 -2.82
C ALA A 158 7.06 -2.59 -1.64
N GLY A 159 6.63 -1.81 -0.65
CA GLY A 159 5.85 -2.27 0.49
C GLY A 159 4.53 -2.89 0.07
N ALA A 160 3.74 -2.21 -0.77
CA ALA A 160 2.51 -2.78 -1.33
C ALA A 160 2.81 -4.08 -2.12
N GLY A 161 3.84 -4.09 -2.98
CA GLY A 161 4.24 -5.30 -3.69
C GLY A 161 4.58 -6.46 -2.77
N ALA A 162 5.30 -6.20 -1.67
CA ALA A 162 5.61 -7.21 -0.65
C ALA A 162 4.34 -7.68 0.09
N VAL A 163 3.45 -6.77 0.48
CA VAL A 163 2.16 -7.10 1.11
C VAL A 163 1.31 -8.01 0.22
N TYR A 164 1.18 -7.68 -1.05
CA TYR A 164 0.44 -8.49 -2.03
C TYR A 164 1.12 -9.84 -2.37
N THR A 165 2.41 -9.99 -2.06
CA THR A 165 3.17 -11.22 -2.33
C THR A 165 3.20 -12.15 -1.12
N CYS A 166 3.37 -11.63 0.10
CA CYS A 166 3.61 -12.45 1.29
C CYS A 166 2.85 -12.01 2.56
N GLY A 167 1.86 -11.12 2.45
CA GLY A 167 1.06 -10.65 3.58
C GLY A 167 1.71 -9.51 4.35
N SER A 168 1.22 -9.23 5.57
CA SER A 168 1.67 -8.07 6.37
C SER A 168 3.19 -8.06 6.61
N VAL A 169 3.83 -6.94 6.29
CA VAL A 169 5.28 -6.72 6.37
C VAL A 169 5.59 -5.26 6.73
N MET A 170 6.80 -5.02 7.23
CA MET A 170 7.33 -3.68 7.49
C MET A 170 8.66 -3.48 6.77
N THR A 171 8.91 -2.26 6.30
CA THR A 171 10.19 -1.90 5.66
C THR A 171 11.33 -1.97 6.69
N ALA A 172 12.28 -2.88 6.48
CA ALA A 172 13.48 -2.99 7.30
C ALA A 172 14.68 -2.20 6.74
N ASN A 173 14.77 -2.10 5.41
CA ASN A 173 15.81 -1.36 4.71
C ASN A 173 15.26 -0.79 3.41
N LEU A 174 15.56 0.48 3.16
CA LEU A 174 15.31 1.15 1.88
C LEU A 174 16.61 1.84 1.46
N ASN A 175 17.18 1.40 0.35
CA ASN A 175 18.41 1.98 -0.21
C ASN A 175 18.12 2.50 -1.62
N ILE A 176 18.28 3.80 -1.82
CA ILE A 176 17.94 4.49 -3.07
C ILE A 176 19.18 5.24 -3.56
N THR A 177 19.52 5.02 -4.83
CA THR A 177 20.51 5.83 -5.55
C THR A 177 19.76 6.68 -6.58
N TYR A 178 19.81 8.01 -6.42
CA TYR A 178 19.20 8.95 -7.36
C TYR A 178 20.14 9.20 -8.53
N HIS A 179 19.65 9.00 -9.75
CA HIS A 179 20.45 9.12 -10.97
C HIS A 179 20.13 10.37 -11.80
N LYS A 180 18.87 10.82 -11.76
CA LYS A 180 18.33 11.95 -12.53
C LYS A 180 17.18 12.59 -11.75
#